data_AF-A0A7Y9L824-F1
#
_entry.id   AF-A0A7Y9L824-F1
#
_cell.length_a   1.000
_cell.length_b   1.000
_cell.length_c   1.000
_cell.angle_alpha   90.00
_cell.angle_beta   90.00
_cell.angle_gamma   90.00
#
_symmetry.space_group_name_H-M   'P 1'
#
loop_
_entity.id
_entity.type
_entity.pdbx_description
1 polymer ?
#
loop_
_entity_poly.entity_id
_entity_poly.type
_entity_poly.pdbx_seq_one_letter_code
_entity_poly.pdbx_strand_id
1 'polypeptide(L)' 'MTMTTIKVPKGTRDRLHRLAAADGLTLAQEIEKLLDRNAPRPTPTVGGFRSGSPLSAEEIDEALAGGFGR' A
#
# COMPACT_ATOMS: atom_id res chain seq x y z
N MET A 1 -8.81 4.26 -19.75
CA MET A 1 -9.77 4.92 -18.84
C MET A 1 -11.10 4.21 -18.95
N THR A 2 -11.49 3.45 -17.92
CA THR A 2 -12.80 2.78 -17.86
C THR A 2 -13.79 3.70 -17.16
N MET A 3 -14.90 4.03 -17.81
CA MET A 3 -15.96 4.83 -17.20
C MET A 3 -16.90 3.90 -16.44
N THR A 4 -16.93 4.04 -15.11
CA THR A 4 -17.76 3.19 -14.23
C THR A 4 -18.79 4.05 -13.52
N THR A 5 -20.06 3.71 -13.71
CA THR A 5 -21.18 4.36 -13.02
C THR A 5 -21.53 3.57 -11.76
N ILE A 6 -21.45 4.21 -10.60
CA ILE A 6 -21.81 3.61 -9.31
C ILE A 6 -22.91 4.40 -8.62
N LYS A 7 -23.83 3.69 -7.95
CA LYS A 7 -24.82 4.31 -7.08
C LYS A 7 -24.23 4.48 -5.69
N VAL A 8 -24.26 5.72 -5.19
CA VAL A 8 -23.68 6.06 -3.88
C VAL A 8 -24.75 6.68 -2.99
N PRO A 9 -24.88 6.29 -1.71
CA PRO A 9 -25.76 6.96 -0.77
C PRO A 9 -25.41 8.44 -0.62
N LYS A 10 -26.42 9.30 -0.40
CA LYS A 10 -26.25 10.76 -0.31
C LYS A 10 -25.20 11.16 0.73
N GLY A 11 -25.23 10.58 1.93
CA GLY A 11 -24.26 10.89 2.98
C GLY A 11 -22.81 10.59 2.58
N THR A 12 -22.59 9.49 1.85
CA THR A 12 -21.27 9.12 1.32
C THR A 12 -20.83 10.09 0.23
N ARG A 13 -21.73 10.46 -0.69
CA ARG A 13 -21.45 11.44 -1.75
C ARG A 13 -21.05 12.79 -1.17
N ASP A 14 -21.79 13.28 -0.19
CA ASP A 14 -21.54 14.60 0.42
C ASP A 14 -20.21 14.59 1.21
N ARG A 15 -19.81 13.44 1.77
CA ARG A 15 -18.48 13.27 2.38
C ARG A 15 -17.36 13.28 1.33
N LEU A 16 -17.55 12.60 0.19
CA LEU A 16 -16.56 12.61 -0.90
C LEU A 16 -16.36 14.01 -1.47
N HIS A 17 -17.43 14.79 -1.65
CA HIS A 17 -17.30 16.18 -2.08
C HIS A 17 -16.51 17.06 -1.10
N ARG A 18 -16.70 16.86 0.21
CA ARG A 18 -15.92 17.58 1.23
C ARG A 18 -14.44 17.21 1.20
N LEU A 19 -14.12 15.94 0.99
CA LEU A 19 -12.72 15.47 0.86
C LEU A 19 -12.07 16.05 -0.39
N ALA A 20 -12.75 15.97 -1.53
CA ALA A 20 -12.26 16.54 -2.78
C ALA A 20 -11.99 18.05 -2.66
N ALA A 21 -12.89 18.80 -2.01
CA ALA A 21 -12.71 20.23 -1.76
C ALA A 21 -11.53 20.53 -0.82
N ALA A 22 -11.32 19.71 0.22
CA ALA A 22 -10.21 19.86 1.16
C ALA A 22 -8.85 19.61 0.48
N ASP A 23 -8.81 18.66 -0.45
CA ASP A 23 -7.59 18.29 -1.19
C ASP A 23 -7.40 19.11 -2.47
N GLY A 24 -8.35 19.99 -2.83
CA GLY A 24 -8.32 20.78 -4.06
C GLY A 24 -8.45 19.95 -5.34
N LEU A 25 -9.01 18.74 -5.23
CA LEU A 25 -9.14 17.77 -6.32
C LEU A 25 -10.56 17.73 -6.86
N THR A 26 -10.71 17.21 -8.08
CA THR A 26 -12.03 16.82 -8.58
C THR A 26 -12.54 15.58 -7.86
N LEU A 27 -13.86 15.37 -7.84
CA LEU A 27 -14.46 14.19 -7.24
C LEU A 27 -13.91 12.88 -7.84
N ALA A 28 -13.66 12.85 -9.15
CA ALA A 28 -13.11 11.67 -9.82
C ALA A 28 -11.69 11.36 -9.35
N GLN A 29 -10.82 12.37 -9.27
CA GLN A 29 -9.44 12.23 -8.79
C GLN A 29 -9.38 11.80 -7.32
N GLU A 30 -10.27 12.35 -6.48
CA GLU A 30 -10.35 11.93 -5.07
C GLU A 30 -10.79 10.47 -4.95
N ILE A 31 -11.75 10.03 -5.78
CA ILE A 31 -12.15 8.62 -5.82
C ILE A 31 -10.98 7.73 -6.28
N GLU A 32 -10.25 8.11 -7.32
CA GLU A 32 -9.07 7.37 -7.79
C GLU A 32 -8.00 7.26 -6.70
N LYS A 33 -7.66 8.36 -6.04
CA LYS A 33 -6.73 8.39 -4.91
C LYS A 33 -7.16 7.48 -3.76
N LEU A 34 -8.46 7.46 -3.45
CA LEU A 34 -9.00 6.58 -2.42
C LEU A 34 -8.95 5.11 -2.86
N LEU A 35 -9.22 4.81 -4.12
CA LEU A 35 -9.12 3.45 -4.67
C LEU A 35 -7.67 2.96 -4.62
N ASP A 36 -6.70 3.77 -5.04
CA ASP A 36 -5.27 3.43 -4.99
C ASP A 36 -4.79 3.19 -3.57
N ARG A 37 -5.20 4.04 -2.62
CA ARG A 37 -4.84 3.90 -1.21
C ARG A 37 -5.40 2.61 -0.59
N ASN A 38 -6.58 2.18 -1.01
CA ASN A 38 -7.24 0.97 -0.51
C ASN A 38 -7.05 -0.22 -1.45
N ALA A 39 -6.23 -0.08 -2.49
CA ALA A 39 -5.92 -1.18 -3.38
C ALA A 39 -5.27 -2.31 -2.57
N PRO A 40 -5.58 -3.58 -2.87
CA PRO A 40 -4.92 -4.70 -2.24
C PRO A 40 -3.41 -4.52 -2.37
N ARG A 41 -2.70 -4.50 -1.25
CA ARG A 41 -1.24 -4.45 -1.28
C ARG A 41 -0.77 -5.71 -2.00
N PRO A 42 0.06 -5.61 -3.05
CA PRO A 42 0.55 -6.80 -3.73
C PRO A 42 1.23 -7.69 -2.69
N THR A 43 0.87 -8.97 -2.68
CA THR A 43 1.63 -9.95 -1.94
C THR A 43 3.06 -9.90 -2.47
N PRO A 44 4.09 -9.91 -1.60
CA PRO A 44 5.46 -9.97 -2.07
C PRO A 44 5.61 -11.22 -2.95
N THR A 45 5.82 -10.99 -4.25
CA THR A 45 6.02 -12.05 -5.26
C THR A 45 7.34 -12.76 -5.07
N VAL A 46 8.29 -12.07 -4.45
CA VAL A 46 9.53 -12.65 -3.95
C VAL A 46 9.27 -13.10 -2.51
N GLY A 47 8.84 -14.35 -2.34
CA GLY A 47 9.28 -15.07 -1.13
C GLY A 47 10.80 -15.03 -1.18
N GLY A 48 11.41 -14.32 -0.24
CA GLY A 48 12.83 -13.98 -0.24
C GLY A 48 13.72 -15.14 -0.69
N PHE A 49 14.87 -14.79 -1.28
CA PHE A 49 15.90 -15.72 -1.75
C PHE A 49 15.98 -16.96 -0.85
N ARG A 50 15.56 -18.12 -1.38
CA ARG A 50 15.67 -19.39 -0.67
C ARG A 50 17.13 -19.82 -0.73
N SER A 51 17.91 -19.43 0.27
CA SER A 51 19.27 -19.91 0.44
C SER A 51 19.27 -21.44 0.57
N GLY A 52 20.18 -22.13 -0.12
CA GLY A 52 20.42 -23.56 0.10
C GLY A 52 20.97 -23.88 1.49
N SER A 53 21.39 -22.85 2.23
CA SER A 53 21.77 -22.88 3.64
C SER A 53 21.08 -21.71 4.35
N PRO A 54 19.84 -21.89 4.82
CA PRO A 54 19.17 -20.88 5.63
C PRO A 54 19.88 -20.82 6.99
N LEU A 55 20.35 -19.62 7.36
CA LEU A 55 20.92 -19.39 8.70
C LEU A 55 19.80 -19.39 9.75
N SER A 56 20.10 -19.92 10.94
CA SER A 56 19.28 -19.74 12.13
C SER A 56 19.33 -18.29 12.61
N ALA A 57 18.41 -17.90 13.50
CA ALA A 57 18.41 -16.55 14.08
C ALA A 57 19.73 -16.26 14.81
N GLU A 58 20.26 -17.28 15.50
CA GLU A 58 21.52 -17.21 16.25
C GLU A 58 22.73 -17.03 15.32
N GLU A 59 22.75 -17.73 14.19
CA GLU A 59 23.83 -17.60 13.19
C GLU A 59 23.82 -16.23 12.50
N ILE A 60 22.63 -15.64 12.31
CA ILE A 60 22.48 -14.27 11.79
C ILE A 60 23.06 -13.28 12.80
N ASP A 61 22.74 -13.42 14.08
CA ASP A 61 23.23 -12.55 15.14
C ASP A 61 24.77 -12.63 15.28
N GLU A 62 25.35 -13.83 15.19
CA GLU A 62 26.80 -14.03 15.21
C GLU A 62 27.48 -13.38 13.99
N ALA A 63 26.90 -13.55 12.79
CA ALA A 63 27.41 -12.92 11.57
C ALA A 63 27.35 -11.38 11.61
N LEU A 64 26.29 -10.82 12.21
CA LEU A 64 26.13 -9.37 12.34
C LEU A 64 27.03 -8.77 13.43
N ALA A 65 27.33 -9.52 14.49
CA ALA A 65 28.25 -9.09 15.56
C ALA A 65 29.68 -8.81 15.06
N GLY A 66 30.08 -9.39 13.92
CA GLY A 66 31.39 -9.21 13.32
C GLY A 66 31.68 -7.84 12.69
N GLY A 67 30.69 -6.96 12.52
CA GLY A 67 30.94 -5.60 12.02
C GLY A 67 29.83 -4.94 11.20
N PHE A 68 28.57 -5.30 11.40
CA PHE A 68 27.47 -4.62 10.70
C PHE A 68 27.43 -3.13 11.08
N GLY A 69 27.65 -2.25 10.09
CA GLY A 69 27.54 -0.78 10.26
C GLY A 69 28.83 -0.04 10.65
N ARG A 70 30.02 -0.63 10.43
CA ARG A 70 31.30 0.12 10.42
C ARG A 70 31.65 0.63 9.03
#